data_AF-A0A2E7VAM5-F1
#
_entry.id   AF-A0A2E7VAM5-F1
#
_cell.length_a   1.000
_cell.length_b   1.000
_cell.length_c   1.000
_cell.angle_alpha   90.00
_cell.angle_beta   90.00
_cell.angle_gamma   90.00
#
_symmetry.space_group_name_H-M   'P 1'
#
loop_
_entity.id
_entity.type
_entity.pdbx_description
1 polymer ?
#
loop_
_entity_poly.entity_id
_entity_poly.type
_entity_poly.pdbx_seq_one_letter_code
_entity_poly.pdbx_strand_id
1 'polypeptide(L)' 'MALTDAQKTTAKARAKEYLEYCIYTLCLALPEAPEDIDSSFVIPVDSDHALYNAYDCLKKQVAAHEALG' A
#
# COMPACT_ATOMS: atom_id res chain seq x y z
N MET A 1 16.51 11.56 -19.34
CA MET A 1 15.77 12.85 -19.29
C MET A 1 14.97 12.87 -18.00
N ALA A 2 15.15 13.88 -17.14
CA ALA A 2 14.37 13.96 -15.90
C ALA A 2 12.93 14.42 -16.22
N LEU A 3 11.95 13.92 -15.45
CA LEU A 3 10.57 14.37 -15.54
C LEU A 3 10.45 15.86 -15.19
N THR A 4 9.54 16.57 -15.86
CA THR A 4 9.18 17.94 -15.45
C THR A 4 8.40 17.90 -14.13
N ASP A 5 8.35 19.02 -13.42
CA ASP A 5 7.64 19.07 -12.13
C ASP A 5 6.13 18.82 -12.28
N ALA A 6 5.52 19.28 -13.39
CA ALA A 6 4.14 18.94 -13.72
C ALA A 6 3.95 17.42 -13.89
N GLN A 7 4.87 16.75 -14.59
CA GLN A 7 4.82 15.30 -14.77
C GLN A 7 5.02 14.55 -13.45
N LYS A 8 5.90 15.03 -12.56
CA LYS A 8 6.09 14.45 -11.22
C LYS A 8 4.83 14.56 -10.37
N THR A 9 4.17 15.73 -10.38
CA THR A 9 2.93 15.94 -9.65
C THR A 9 1.82 15.02 -10.15
N THR A 10 1.62 14.92 -11.47
CA THR A 10 0.65 13.99 -12.05
C THR A 10 0.98 12.53 -11.74
N ALA A 11 2.25 12.14 -11.84
CA ALA A 11 2.69 10.78 -11.51
C ALA A 11 2.44 10.45 -10.03
N LYS A 12 2.71 11.39 -9.13
CA LYS A 12 2.47 11.25 -7.69
C LYS A 12 0.99 11.05 -7.38
N ALA A 13 0.10 11.87 -7.96
CA ALA A 13 -1.34 11.73 -7.79
C ALA A 13 -1.86 10.37 -8.27
N ARG A 14 -1.47 9.95 -9.48
CA ARG A 14 -1.88 8.65 -10.04
C ARG A 14 -1.34 7.46 -9.24
N ALA A 15 -0.10 7.55 -8.76
CA ALA A 15 0.48 6.51 -7.92
C ALA A 15 -0.29 6.38 -6.60
N LYS A 16 -0.74 7.50 -6.04
CA LYS A 16 -1.53 7.53 -4.80
C LYS A 16 -2.90 6.85 -5.00
N GLU A 17 -3.65 7.24 -6.03
CA GLU A 17 -4.94 6.61 -6.39
C GLU A 17 -4.79 5.10 -6.67
N TYR A 18 -3.73 4.71 -7.38
CA TYR A 18 -3.47 3.30 -7.68
C TYR A 18 -3.14 2.49 -6.42
N LEU A 19 -2.28 3.03 -5.55
CA LEU A 19 -1.93 2.36 -4.29
C LEU A 19 -3.14 2.24 -3.37
N GLU A 20 -3.98 3.28 -3.28
CA GLU A 20 -5.24 3.22 -2.53
C GLU A 20 -6.11 2.07 -3.04
N TYR A 21 -6.34 1.98 -4.35
CA TYR A 21 -7.09 0.86 -4.93
C TYR A 21 -6.48 -0.52 -4.59
N CYS A 22 -5.15 -0.66 -4.67
CA CYS A 22 -4.48 -1.91 -4.34
C CYS A 22 -4.58 -2.27 -2.85
N ILE A 23 -4.46 -1.30 -1.95
CA ILE A 23 -4.64 -1.46 -0.50
C ILE A 23 -6.06 -1.99 -0.22
N TYR A 24 -7.09 -1.33 -0.74
CA TYR A 24 -8.48 -1.78 -0.55
C TYR A 24 -8.71 -3.19 -1.07
N THR A 25 -8.15 -3.51 -2.26
CA THR A 25 -8.28 -4.85 -2.85
C THR A 25 -7.60 -5.92 -1.99
N LEU A 26 -6.42 -5.63 -1.42
CA LEU A 26 -5.71 -6.54 -0.53
C LEU A 26 -6.41 -6.71 0.82
N CYS A 27 -6.96 -5.63 1.40
CA CYS A 27 -7.74 -5.70 2.63
C CYS A 27 -8.96 -6.62 2.48
N LEU A 28 -9.67 -6.55 1.35
CA LEU A 28 -10.78 -7.45 1.03
C LEU A 28 -10.34 -8.93 0.96
N ALA A 29 -9.11 -9.20 0.53
CA ALA A 29 -8.57 -10.56 0.47
C ALA A 29 -8.01 -11.05 1.82
N LEU A 30 -7.60 -10.13 2.70
CA LEU A 30 -6.95 -10.40 3.99
C LEU A 30 -7.87 -10.19 5.21
N PRO A 31 -9.18 -10.35 5.00
CA PRO A 31 -10.25 -9.81 5.87
C PRO A 31 -9.91 -8.61 6.78
N GLU A 32 -9.11 -7.65 6.31
CA GLU A 32 -8.73 -6.47 7.08
C GLU A 32 -9.65 -5.29 6.75
N ALA A 33 -9.90 -4.42 7.74
CA ALA A 33 -10.58 -3.16 7.52
C ALA A 33 -9.57 -2.11 7.02
N PRO A 34 -9.72 -1.51 5.81
CA PRO A 34 -8.76 -0.53 5.28
C PRO A 34 -8.47 0.66 6.21
N GLU A 35 -9.46 1.07 7.02
CA GLU A 35 -9.35 2.14 8.00
C GLU A 35 -8.43 1.81 9.19
N ASP A 36 -8.16 0.54 9.45
CA ASP A 36 -7.32 0.06 10.56
C ASP A 36 -5.87 -0.24 10.13
N ILE A 37 -5.54 -0.06 8.85
CA ILE A 37 -4.21 -0.38 8.30
C ILE A 37 -3.43 0.91 8.03
N ASP A 38 -2.32 1.06 8.74
CA ASP A 38 -1.31 2.10 8.53
C ASP A 38 0.11 1.48 8.39
N SER A 39 1.14 2.30 8.23
CA SER A 39 2.53 1.81 8.15
C SER A 39 3.02 1.09 9.41
N SER A 40 2.34 1.26 10.55
CA SER A 40 2.63 0.58 11.81
C SER A 40 1.95 -0.79 11.94
N PHE A 41 1.07 -1.15 11.00
CA PHE A 41 0.36 -2.43 10.98
C PHE A 41 1.27 -3.63 11.28
N VAL A 42 0.81 -4.48 12.19
CA VAL A 42 1.50 -5.69 12.63
C VAL A 42 0.89 -6.87 11.87
N ILE A 43 1.73 -7.62 11.16
CA ILE A 43 1.30 -8.80 10.43
C ILE A 43 0.81 -9.85 11.45
N PRO A 44 -0.45 -10.32 11.37
CA PRO A 44 -1.06 -11.17 12.40
C PRO A 44 -0.70 -12.65 12.28
N VAL A 45 0.23 -13.00 11.40
CA VAL A 45 0.64 -14.37 11.09
C VAL A 45 2.16 -14.50 11.06
N ASP A 46 2.65 -15.70 11.31
CA ASP A 46 4.09 -16.01 11.24
C ASP A 46 4.63 -15.97 9.81
N SER A 47 5.95 -15.83 9.68
CA SER A 47 6.64 -15.66 8.39
C SER A 47 6.54 -16.84 7.41
N ASP A 48 6.20 -18.03 7.91
CA ASP A 48 5.99 -19.23 7.12
C ASP A 48 4.52 -19.45 6.71
N HIS A 49 3.60 -18.62 7.21
CA HIS A 49 2.19 -18.70 6.86
C HIS A 49 1.96 -18.33 5.38
N ALA A 50 1.06 -19.06 4.70
CA ALA A 50 0.78 -18.85 3.28
C ALA A 50 0.34 -17.42 2.92
N LEU A 51 -0.30 -16.71 3.87
CA LEU A 51 -0.76 -15.34 3.70
C LEU A 51 0.27 -14.27 4.12
N TYR A 52 1.41 -14.65 4.70
CA TYR A 52 2.41 -13.69 5.19
C TYR A 52 2.84 -12.70 4.10
N ASN A 53 3.12 -13.21 2.90
CA ASN A 53 3.56 -12.37 1.77
C ASN A 53 2.48 -11.38 1.33
N ALA A 54 1.19 -11.74 1.46
CA ALA A 54 0.10 -10.83 1.16
C ALA A 54 0.00 -9.71 2.20
N TYR A 55 0.16 -10.02 3.48
CA TYR A 55 0.24 -9.03 4.56
C TYR A 55 1.47 -8.12 4.45
N ASP A 56 2.65 -8.67 4.14
CA ASP A 56 3.87 -7.89 3.92
C ASP A 56 3.74 -6.97 2.69
N CYS A 57 3.07 -7.44 1.64
CA CYS A 57 2.74 -6.62 0.47
C CYS A 57 1.80 -5.45 0.85
N LEU A 58 0.73 -5.72 1.59
CA LEU A 58 -0.18 -4.69 2.09
C LEU A 58 0.57 -3.62 2.90
N LYS A 59 1.38 -4.04 3.87
CA LYS A 59 2.19 -3.13 4.70
C LYS A 59 3.13 -2.24 3.86
N LYS A 60 3.79 -2.82 2.85
CA LYS A 60 4.67 -2.05 1.95
C LYS A 60 3.90 -1.04 1.09
N GLN A 61 2.71 -1.39 0.62
CA GLN A 61 1.88 -0.49 -0.17
C GLN A 61 1.37 0.69 0.66
N VAL A 62 0.95 0.44 1.90
CA VAL A 62 0.51 1.49 2.83
C VAL A 62 1.67 2.44 3.15
N ALA A 63 2.85 1.91 3.47
CA ALA A 63 4.04 2.73 3.68
C ALA A 63 4.42 3.56 2.44
N ALA A 64 4.28 2.99 1.23
CA ALA A 64 4.52 3.72 -0.01
C ALA A 64 3.46 4.82 -0.24
N HIS A 65 2.19 4.55 0.07
CA HIS A 65 1.10 5.52 -0.03
C HIS A 65 1.32 6.71 0.92
N GLU A 66 1.72 6.45 2.17
CA GLU A 66 2.06 7.49 3.15
C GLU A 66 3.29 8.31 2.72
N ALA A 67 4.32 7.67 2.17
CA ALA A 67 5.51 8.36 1.65
C ALA A 67 5.19 9.29 0.45
N LEU A 68 4.09 9.01 -0.26
CA LEU A 68 3.56 9.86 -1.31
C LEU A 68 2.68 11.01 -0.78
N GLY A 69 2.69 11.34 0.51
CA GLY A 69 2.15 12.55 1.15
C GLY A 69 1.30 13.47 0.28
#